data_AF-A0ABC9SRF3-F1
#
_entry.id   AF-A0ABC9SRF3-F1
#
_cell.length_a   1.000
_cell.length_b   1.000
_cell.length_c   1.000
_cell.angle_alpha   90.00
_cell.angle_beta   90.00
_cell.angle_gamma   90.00
#
_symmetry.space_group_name_H-M   'P 1'
#
loop_
_entity.id
_entity.type
_entity.pdbx_description
1 polymer ?
#
loop_
_entity_poly.entity_id
_entity_poly.type
_entity_poly.pdbx_seq_one_letter_code
_entity_poly.pdbx_strand_id
1 'polypeptide(L)'
;MLVRLGYVAMSVHLKNASPSQTMTYAQFQKIDDRDAAIRKLERIANSNLENCLRLLKHNKGHDISFFRLSSKLIPLANHEELLEWNYIRPLKEKLKELGEYAIHMNMRIDFHPDHFVVLNSPEESVFKQSVKTLQMHKKLLKGMGIEHKQRCVLHVGGGYKDKELALERFIENWSNVPRGIQEMIILENDDTTFTLEETLYLGEKLDIPVVFDLHHHMMNNEQEDWYEDWARVVHTWETSLLPVKMHISSPREGKDPRAHADYINVDAFLSFLRRIKGSVPQIDCMIEAKMKDESLFQLMRDLSEQVDVEIIDGASFYIK
;
A
#
# COMPACT_ATOMS: atom_id res chain seq x y z
N MET A 1 -22.53 7.48 -3.23
CA MET A 1 -21.35 7.01 -2.44
C MET A 1 -20.14 7.79 -2.91
N LEU A 2 -19.33 8.32 -2.00
CA LEU A 2 -18.10 9.07 -2.33
C LEU A 2 -16.98 8.10 -2.73
N VAL A 3 -16.28 8.39 -3.82
CA VAL A 3 -15.08 7.66 -4.25
C VAL A 3 -13.91 8.63 -4.27
N ARG A 4 -12.81 8.28 -3.61
CA ARG A 4 -11.53 9.01 -3.71
C ARG A 4 -10.46 8.13 -4.34
N LEU A 5 -9.71 8.69 -5.28
CA LEU A 5 -8.64 8.01 -5.97
C LEU A 5 -7.28 8.40 -5.39
N GLY A 6 -6.39 7.41 -5.34
CA GLY A 6 -4.98 7.58 -5.01
C GLY A 6 -4.09 6.80 -5.96
N TYR A 7 -2.77 7.03 -5.88
CA TYR A 7 -1.79 6.28 -6.67
C TYR A 7 -0.53 5.95 -5.87
N VAL A 8 0.32 5.09 -6.44
CA VAL A 8 1.42 4.45 -5.72
C VAL A 8 2.80 5.08 -6.01
N ALA A 9 3.43 5.56 -4.94
CA ALA A 9 4.86 5.82 -4.74
C ALA A 9 5.55 6.87 -5.62
N MET A 10 5.22 7.03 -6.89
CA MET A 10 5.95 7.89 -7.83
C MET A 10 5.00 8.51 -8.84
N SER A 11 5.32 9.72 -9.28
CA SER A 11 4.63 10.42 -10.36
C SER A 11 5.43 10.33 -11.66
N VAL A 12 4.74 10.15 -12.79
CA VAL A 12 5.36 10.23 -14.13
C VAL A 12 5.49 11.67 -14.61
N HIS A 13 4.76 12.60 -14.00
CA HIS A 13 4.79 14.04 -14.32
C HIS A 13 5.86 14.79 -13.53
N LEU A 14 6.07 14.43 -12.26
CA LEU A 14 7.01 15.10 -11.38
C LEU A 14 8.44 14.57 -11.61
N LYS A 15 9.16 15.26 -12.48
CA LYS A 15 10.55 14.90 -12.83
C LYS A 15 11.51 15.03 -11.65
N ASN A 16 12.52 14.16 -11.65
CA ASN A 16 13.61 14.15 -10.67
C ASN A 16 13.12 14.06 -9.22
N ALA A 17 12.02 13.33 -8.96
CA ALA A 17 11.40 13.20 -7.64
C ALA A 17 11.22 11.74 -7.21
N SER A 18 12.18 10.86 -7.52
CA SER A 18 12.11 9.47 -7.07
C SER A 18 12.27 9.39 -5.54
N PRO A 19 11.32 8.78 -4.81
CA PRO A 19 11.45 8.54 -3.37
C PRO A 19 12.05 7.15 -3.07
N SER A 20 12.66 6.50 -4.07
CA SER A 20 13.20 5.15 -3.96
C SER A 20 14.65 5.06 -4.43
N GLN A 21 15.39 6.16 -4.33
CA GLN A 21 16.83 6.14 -4.58
C GLN A 21 17.48 5.16 -3.60
N THR A 22 18.46 4.39 -4.10
CA THR A 22 19.05 3.29 -3.35
C THR A 22 20.56 3.27 -3.45
N MET A 23 21.20 2.52 -2.55
CA MET A 23 22.59 2.11 -2.62
C MET A 23 22.66 0.63 -2.26
N THR A 24 23.27 -0.17 -3.13
CA THR A 24 23.44 -1.60 -2.82
C THR A 24 24.50 -1.80 -1.75
N TYR A 25 24.45 -2.94 -1.05
CA TYR A 25 25.48 -3.25 -0.06
C TYR A 25 26.88 -3.34 -0.68
N ALA A 26 27.01 -3.87 -1.89
CA ALA A 26 28.28 -3.87 -2.62
C ALA A 26 28.82 -2.45 -2.91
N GLN A 27 27.95 -1.46 -3.17
CA GLN A 27 28.37 -0.06 -3.32
C GLN A 27 28.73 0.57 -1.96
N PHE A 28 28.03 0.19 -0.90
CA PHE A 28 28.36 0.60 0.47
C PHE A 28 29.77 0.13 0.85
N GLN A 29 30.11 -1.14 0.58
CA GLN A 29 31.41 -1.72 0.90
C GLN A 29 32.59 -1.14 0.11
N LYS A 30 32.34 -0.50 -1.04
CA LYS A 30 33.39 0.20 -1.83
C LYS A 30 33.83 1.53 -1.22
N ILE A 31 33.18 1.98 -0.15
CA ILE A 31 33.53 3.20 0.57
C ILE A 31 34.31 2.78 1.81
N ASP A 32 35.62 3.02 1.81
CA ASP A 32 36.52 2.54 2.87
C ASP A 32 36.16 3.07 4.27
N ASP A 33 35.73 4.34 4.35
CA ASP A 33 35.20 4.93 5.59
C ASP A 33 33.74 4.53 5.78
N ARG A 34 33.49 3.62 6.73
CA ARG A 34 32.15 3.15 7.11
C ARG A 34 31.22 4.30 7.52
N ASP A 35 31.72 5.30 8.24
CA ASP A 35 30.89 6.43 8.65
C ASP A 35 30.55 7.32 7.45
N ALA A 36 31.48 7.47 6.49
CA ALA A 36 31.18 8.14 5.22
C ALA A 36 30.13 7.38 4.41
N ALA A 37 30.18 6.04 4.41
CA ALA A 37 29.20 5.18 3.75
C ALA A 37 27.80 5.34 4.39
N ILE A 38 27.72 5.37 5.72
CA ILE A 38 26.49 5.63 6.48
C ILE A 38 25.95 7.03 6.17
N ARG A 39 26.78 8.08 6.23
CA ARG A 39 26.38 9.45 5.85
C ARG A 39 25.84 9.53 4.42
N LYS A 40 26.32 8.68 3.50
CA LYS A 40 25.78 8.58 2.14
C LYS A 40 24.38 7.95 2.14
N LEU A 41 24.13 6.88 2.90
CA LEU A 41 22.78 6.32 3.06
C LEU A 41 21.82 7.36 3.64
N GLU A 42 22.23 8.10 4.67
CA GLU A 42 21.45 9.15 5.31
C GLU A 42 21.07 10.27 4.32
N ARG A 43 22.00 10.67 3.45
CA ARG A 43 21.75 11.65 2.40
C ARG A 43 20.75 11.15 1.37
N ILE A 44 20.86 9.89 0.95
CA ILE A 44 19.91 9.26 0.02
C ILE A 44 18.52 9.20 0.67
N ALA A 45 18.42 8.76 1.92
CA ALA A 45 17.15 8.69 2.64
C ALA A 45 16.50 10.07 2.86
N ASN A 46 17.29 11.09 3.20
CA ASN A 46 16.79 12.48 3.30
C ASN A 46 16.29 13.00 1.93
N SER A 47 17.01 12.74 0.85
CA SER A 47 16.59 13.06 -0.52
C SER A 47 15.29 12.35 -0.90
N ASN A 48 15.13 11.07 -0.54
CA ASN A 48 13.88 10.33 -0.75
C ASN A 48 12.69 10.96 0.00
N LEU A 49 12.87 11.36 1.26
CA LEU A 49 11.83 12.04 2.05
C LEU A 49 11.47 13.42 1.49
N GLU A 50 12.47 14.18 1.03
CA GLU A 50 12.25 15.45 0.35
C GLU A 50 11.45 15.27 -0.95
N ASN A 51 11.75 14.21 -1.71
CA ASN A 51 10.99 13.84 -2.89
C ASN A 51 9.56 13.39 -2.55
N CYS A 52 9.34 12.67 -1.45
CA CYS A 52 7.99 12.40 -0.93
C CYS A 52 7.23 13.69 -0.64
N LEU A 53 7.86 14.68 0.01
CA LEU A 53 7.19 15.95 0.27
C LEU A 53 6.83 16.69 -1.02
N ARG A 54 7.71 16.65 -2.03
CA ARG A 54 7.40 17.20 -3.36
C ARG A 54 6.24 16.46 -4.03
N LEU A 55 6.16 15.14 -3.88
CA LEU A 55 5.03 14.33 -4.37
C LEU A 55 3.73 14.71 -3.64
N LEU A 56 3.74 14.87 -2.31
CA LEU A 56 2.55 15.33 -1.59
C LEU A 56 2.11 16.74 -2.02
N LYS A 57 3.06 17.65 -2.29
CA LYS A 57 2.75 18.98 -2.84
C LYS A 57 2.14 18.89 -4.24
N HIS A 58 2.69 18.04 -5.10
CA HIS A 58 2.12 17.74 -6.41
C HIS A 58 0.68 17.19 -6.28
N ASN A 59 0.49 16.19 -5.42
CA ASN A 59 -0.82 15.60 -5.13
C ASN A 59 -1.83 16.66 -4.71
N LYS A 60 -1.44 17.55 -3.78
CA LYS A 60 -2.34 18.62 -3.36
C LYS A 60 -2.72 19.58 -4.49
N GLY A 61 -1.80 19.84 -5.42
CA GLY A 61 -2.07 20.66 -6.60
C GLY A 61 -3.04 20.03 -7.61
N HIS A 62 -3.31 18.73 -7.47
CA HIS A 62 -4.25 17.96 -8.29
C HIS A 62 -5.38 17.33 -7.45
N ASP A 63 -5.62 17.84 -6.24
CA ASP A 63 -6.64 17.37 -5.29
C ASP A 63 -6.54 15.89 -4.88
N ILE A 64 -5.39 15.26 -5.10
CA ILE A 64 -5.13 13.88 -4.66
C ILE A 64 -4.87 13.88 -3.15
N SER A 65 -5.79 13.31 -2.39
CA SER A 65 -5.70 13.19 -0.92
C SER A 65 -5.33 11.78 -0.44
N PHE A 66 -5.20 10.80 -1.34
CA PHE A 66 -4.85 9.42 -1.01
C PHE A 66 -3.56 8.99 -1.72
N PHE A 67 -2.55 8.54 -0.97
CA PHE A 67 -1.24 8.24 -1.55
C PHE A 67 -0.50 7.12 -0.81
N ARG A 68 0.02 6.14 -1.56
CA ARG A 68 0.90 5.11 -1.00
C ARG A 68 2.36 5.57 -1.10
N LEU A 69 3.05 5.66 0.03
CA LEU A 69 4.48 5.95 0.07
C LEU A 69 5.29 4.74 -0.41
N SER A 70 6.49 5.00 -0.93
CA SER A 70 7.43 3.91 -1.23
C SER A 70 7.89 3.22 0.05
N SER A 71 8.02 1.89 0.01
CA SER A 71 8.64 1.12 1.10
C SER A 71 10.18 1.15 1.06
N LYS A 72 10.77 1.78 0.01
CA LYS A 72 12.21 1.86 -0.24
C LYS A 72 12.83 3.21 0.15
N LEU A 73 12.21 3.94 1.09
CA LEU A 73 12.66 5.27 1.51
C LEU A 73 14.07 5.25 2.10
N ILE A 74 14.40 4.21 2.86
CA ILE A 74 15.67 4.10 3.56
C ILE A 74 16.41 2.87 3.03
N PRO A 75 17.41 3.05 2.14
CA PRO A 75 18.19 1.93 1.64
C PRO A 75 18.93 1.22 2.77
N LEU A 76 18.96 -0.11 2.71
CA LEU A 76 19.67 -0.98 3.65
C LEU A 76 19.25 -0.86 5.13
N ALA A 77 18.11 -0.23 5.43
CA ALA A 77 17.65 0.00 6.82
C ALA A 77 17.57 -1.28 7.68
N ASN A 78 17.27 -2.42 7.05
CA ASN A 78 17.15 -3.70 7.74
C ASN A 78 18.26 -4.69 7.37
N HIS A 79 19.34 -4.24 6.72
CA HIS A 79 20.48 -5.08 6.38
C HIS A 79 21.20 -5.57 7.64
N GLU A 80 21.62 -6.83 7.68
CA GLU A 80 22.22 -7.48 8.85
C GLU A 80 23.53 -6.82 9.31
N GLU A 81 24.29 -6.26 8.38
CA GLU A 81 25.54 -5.54 8.65
C GLU A 81 25.34 -4.13 9.22
N LEU A 82 24.10 -3.65 9.34
CA LEU A 82 23.76 -2.27 9.73
C LEU A 82 22.75 -2.18 10.88
N LEU A 83 22.63 -3.22 11.73
CA LEU A 83 21.65 -3.25 12.83
C LEU A 83 21.81 -2.10 13.84
N GLU A 84 23.05 -1.67 14.08
CA GLU A 84 23.38 -0.59 15.03
C GLU A 84 23.09 0.82 14.48
N TRP A 85 22.85 0.95 13.17
CA TRP A 85 22.59 2.25 12.56
C TRP A 85 21.19 2.74 12.91
N ASN A 86 21.13 3.77 13.77
CA ASN A 86 19.88 4.48 14.05
C ASN A 86 19.52 5.44 12.90
N TYR A 87 18.99 4.88 11.82
CA TYR A 87 18.57 5.62 10.62
C TYR A 87 17.44 6.63 10.89
N ILE A 88 16.67 6.53 11.98
CA ILE A 88 15.60 7.49 12.28
C ILE A 88 16.17 8.83 12.75
N ARG A 89 17.24 8.81 13.55
CA ARG A 89 17.86 10.03 14.10
C ARG A 89 18.21 11.09 13.03
N PRO A 90 18.94 10.76 11.95
CA PRO A 90 19.28 11.73 10.90
C PRO A 90 18.10 12.15 10.02
N LEU A 91 16.97 11.45 10.09
CA LEU A 91 15.77 11.70 9.28
C LEU A 91 14.65 12.43 10.04
N LYS A 92 14.83 12.67 11.35
CA LYS A 92 13.79 13.17 12.26
C LYS A 92 13.09 14.42 11.74
N GLU A 93 13.84 15.44 11.34
CA GLU A 93 13.26 16.71 10.88
C GLU A 93 12.50 16.55 9.56
N LYS A 94 13.01 15.74 8.62
CA LYS A 94 12.36 15.49 7.33
C LYS A 94 11.10 14.62 7.45
N LEU A 95 11.12 13.63 8.34
CA LEU A 95 9.92 12.85 8.67
C LEU A 95 8.84 13.74 9.29
N LYS A 96 9.22 14.59 10.24
CA LYS A 96 8.31 15.55 10.86
C LYS A 96 7.70 16.51 9.83
N GLU A 97 8.53 17.12 8.99
CA GLU A 97 8.08 18.02 7.91
C GLU A 97 7.08 17.34 6.96
N LEU A 98 7.40 16.11 6.52
CA LEU A 98 6.53 15.32 5.64
C LEU A 98 5.18 15.02 6.29
N GLY A 99 5.21 14.61 7.56
CA GLY A 99 4.04 14.26 8.33
C GLY A 99 3.13 15.43 8.67
N GLU A 100 3.70 16.54 9.12
CA GLU A 100 2.97 17.79 9.37
C GLU A 100 2.25 18.27 8.11
N TYR A 101 2.90 18.18 6.95
CA TYR A 101 2.28 18.51 5.67
C TYR A 101 1.11 17.58 5.34
N ALA A 102 1.30 16.26 5.45
CA ALA A 102 0.25 15.27 5.18
C ALA A 102 -0.98 15.45 6.08
N ILE A 103 -0.76 15.70 7.37
CA ILE A 103 -1.83 15.94 8.36
C ILE A 103 -2.55 17.25 8.04
N HIS A 104 -1.81 18.34 7.82
CA HIS A 104 -2.41 19.64 7.52
C HIS A 104 -3.23 19.63 6.22
N MET A 105 -2.83 18.83 5.23
CA MET A 105 -3.56 18.67 3.97
C MET A 105 -4.61 17.56 4.00
N ASN A 106 -4.87 16.97 5.17
CA ASN A 106 -5.84 15.87 5.36
C ASN A 106 -5.62 14.67 4.41
N MET A 107 -4.35 14.28 4.22
CA MET A 107 -3.98 13.20 3.32
C MET A 107 -4.03 11.84 4.04
N ARG A 108 -4.68 10.87 3.40
CA ARG A 108 -4.56 9.46 3.76
C ARG A 108 -3.27 8.92 3.13
N ILE A 109 -2.34 8.47 3.96
CA ILE A 109 -1.14 7.79 3.50
C ILE A 109 -1.08 6.35 4.01
N ASP A 110 -0.42 5.48 3.26
CA ASP A 110 -0.10 4.12 3.69
C ASP A 110 1.14 3.58 2.98
N PHE A 111 1.52 2.35 3.32
CA PHE A 111 2.57 1.58 2.72
C PHE A 111 2.04 0.24 2.24
N HIS A 112 2.77 -0.35 1.31
CA HIS A 112 2.68 -1.76 0.97
C HIS A 112 4.12 -2.29 0.94
N PRO A 113 4.58 -3.01 1.97
CA PRO A 113 5.89 -3.62 1.98
C PRO A 113 6.04 -4.60 0.82
N ASP A 114 7.28 -4.93 0.47
CA ASP A 114 7.55 -5.87 -0.61
C ASP A 114 7.11 -7.30 -0.29
N HIS A 115 7.07 -8.15 -1.32
CA HIS A 115 6.66 -9.55 -1.24
C HIS A 115 7.57 -10.43 -0.37
N PHE A 116 8.71 -9.93 0.13
CA PHE A 116 9.55 -10.66 1.08
C PHE A 116 9.07 -10.49 2.53
N VAL A 117 8.19 -9.53 2.81
CA VAL A 117 7.56 -9.35 4.12
C VAL A 117 6.39 -10.30 4.25
N VAL A 118 6.69 -11.52 4.69
CA VAL A 118 5.75 -12.62 4.83
C VAL A 118 5.64 -13.05 6.29
N LEU A 119 4.42 -13.02 6.84
CA LEU A 119 4.14 -13.39 8.23
C LEU A 119 3.84 -14.88 8.41
N ASN A 120 3.41 -15.58 7.37
CA ASN A 120 3.11 -17.01 7.43
C ASN A 120 4.28 -17.91 7.00
N SER A 121 5.52 -17.40 7.00
CA SER A 121 6.68 -18.20 6.60
C SER A 121 6.94 -19.33 7.61
N PRO A 122 7.28 -20.56 7.16
CA PRO A 122 7.73 -21.63 8.04
C PRO A 122 9.15 -21.38 8.59
N GLU A 123 9.93 -20.52 7.93
CA GLU A 123 11.28 -20.17 8.33
C GLU A 123 11.25 -19.04 9.36
N GLU A 124 11.68 -19.32 10.59
CA GLU A 124 11.67 -18.35 11.70
C GLU A 124 12.50 -17.10 11.37
N SER A 125 13.59 -17.26 10.61
CA SER A 125 14.44 -16.14 10.17
C SER A 125 13.69 -15.17 9.24
N VAL A 126 12.86 -15.69 8.34
CA VAL A 126 12.03 -14.90 7.43
C VAL A 126 10.96 -14.16 8.23
N PHE A 127 10.25 -14.85 9.14
CA PHE A 127 9.26 -14.21 10.02
C PHE A 127 9.88 -13.06 10.83
N LYS A 128 11.03 -13.27 11.48
CA LYS A 128 11.73 -12.23 12.25
C LYS A 128 12.12 -11.04 11.38
N GLN A 129 12.59 -11.28 10.15
CA GLN A 129 12.94 -10.22 9.21
C GLN A 129 11.70 -9.45 8.72
N SER A 130 10.57 -10.12 8.52
CA SER A 130 9.28 -9.49 8.19
C SER A 130 8.83 -8.56 9.32
N VAL A 131 8.83 -9.03 10.57
CA VAL A 131 8.46 -8.23 11.75
C VAL A 131 9.40 -7.03 11.90
N LYS A 132 10.71 -7.20 11.67
CA LYS A 132 11.68 -6.10 11.69
C LYS A 132 11.39 -5.06 10.61
N THR A 133 11.02 -5.50 9.41
CA THR A 133 10.63 -4.61 8.31
C THR A 133 9.34 -3.85 8.60
N LEU A 134 8.35 -4.50 9.21
CA LEU A 134 7.13 -3.83 9.66
C LEU A 134 7.41 -2.84 10.79
N GLN A 135 8.33 -3.17 11.70
CA GLN A 135 8.77 -2.27 12.75
C GLN A 135 9.45 -1.00 12.19
N MET A 136 10.15 -1.09 11.05
CA MET A 136 10.66 0.07 10.33
C MET A 136 9.52 0.98 9.83
N HIS A 137 8.50 0.41 9.16
CA HIS A 137 7.34 1.18 8.68
C HIS A 137 6.60 1.89 9.83
N LYS A 138 6.43 1.20 10.96
CA LYS A 138 5.87 1.82 12.18
C LYS A 138 6.74 2.97 12.70
N LYS A 139 8.07 2.83 12.69
CA LYS A 139 8.98 3.92 13.09
C LYS A 139 8.89 5.12 12.14
N LEU A 140 8.72 4.88 10.83
CA LEU A 140 8.49 5.94 9.84
C LEU A 140 7.20 6.70 10.12
N LEU A 141 6.08 6.00 10.30
CA LEU A 141 4.78 6.59 10.67
C LEU A 141 4.87 7.40 11.97
N LYS A 142 5.51 6.84 13.00
CA LYS A 142 5.79 7.55 14.26
C LYS A 142 6.63 8.81 14.04
N GLY A 143 7.67 8.75 13.21
CA GLY A 143 8.50 9.91 12.88
C GLY A 143 7.75 11.01 12.13
N MET A 144 6.75 10.62 11.33
CA MET A 144 5.81 11.52 10.66
C MET A 144 4.69 12.02 11.60
N GLY A 145 4.56 11.50 12.82
CA GLY A 145 3.45 11.84 13.71
C GLY A 145 2.09 11.38 13.17
N ILE A 146 2.07 10.36 12.31
CA ILE A 146 0.85 9.80 11.70
C ILE A 146 0.45 8.54 12.46
N GLU A 147 -0.83 8.45 12.81
CA GLU A 147 -1.41 7.28 13.47
C GLU A 147 -1.17 6.01 12.64
N HIS A 148 -0.59 4.99 13.27
CA HIS A 148 -0.13 3.78 12.57
C HIS A 148 -1.28 2.85 12.22
N LYS A 149 -2.44 2.95 12.89
CA LYS A 149 -3.56 2.02 12.66
C LYS A 149 -3.96 1.95 11.17
N GLN A 150 -3.98 0.74 10.61
CA GLN A 150 -4.44 0.42 9.26
C GLN A 150 -3.70 1.20 8.14
N ARG A 151 -2.36 1.22 8.22
CA ARG A 151 -1.45 1.95 7.31
C ARG A 151 -0.52 1.08 6.48
N CYS A 152 -0.63 -0.24 6.59
CA CYS A 152 0.31 -1.16 5.95
C CYS A 152 -0.43 -2.35 5.34
N VAL A 153 -0.52 -2.37 4.01
CA VAL A 153 -1.14 -3.49 3.28
C VAL A 153 -0.16 -4.65 3.18
N LEU A 154 -0.62 -5.86 3.48
CA LEU A 154 0.12 -7.09 3.30
C LEU A 154 -0.75 -8.13 2.58
N HIS A 155 -0.15 -8.86 1.66
CA HIS A 155 -0.70 -10.16 1.27
C HIS A 155 -0.52 -11.17 2.41
N VAL A 156 -1.32 -12.24 2.39
CA VAL A 156 -1.24 -13.32 3.38
C VAL A 156 0.15 -13.99 3.37
N GLY A 157 0.72 -14.21 2.18
CA GLY A 157 2.06 -14.73 2.00
C GLY A 157 2.13 -15.96 1.10
N GLY A 158 2.92 -16.96 1.49
CA GLY A 158 3.11 -18.18 0.69
C GLY A 158 2.13 -19.29 1.07
N GLY A 159 1.72 -20.11 0.09
CA GLY A 159 0.87 -21.28 0.34
C GLY A 159 1.61 -22.53 0.82
N TYR A 160 2.95 -22.57 0.70
CA TYR A 160 3.84 -23.63 1.21
C TYR A 160 3.35 -25.09 0.99
N LYS A 161 2.73 -25.36 -0.16
CA LYS A 161 2.11 -26.65 -0.59
C LYS A 161 0.80 -27.03 0.11
N ASP A 162 0.40 -26.30 1.15
CA ASP A 162 -0.83 -26.54 1.91
C ASP A 162 -1.34 -25.21 2.45
N LYS A 163 -2.41 -24.71 1.82
CA LYS A 163 -2.96 -23.38 2.12
C LYS A 163 -3.62 -23.34 3.49
N GLU A 164 -4.30 -24.41 3.91
CA GLU A 164 -4.91 -24.49 5.24
C GLU A 164 -3.83 -24.38 6.33
N LEU A 165 -2.77 -25.18 6.21
CA LEU A 165 -1.63 -25.12 7.13
C LEU A 165 -0.92 -23.75 7.09
N ALA A 166 -0.88 -23.11 5.91
CA ALA A 166 -0.30 -21.78 5.77
C ALA A 166 -1.16 -20.68 6.45
N LEU A 167 -2.49 -20.78 6.40
CA LEU A 167 -3.40 -19.88 7.12
C LEU A 167 -3.30 -20.10 8.64
N GLU A 168 -3.25 -21.35 9.10
CA GLU A 168 -3.02 -21.68 10.51
C GLU A 168 -1.69 -21.10 11.01
N ARG A 169 -0.63 -21.25 10.22
CA ARG A 169 0.67 -20.66 10.54
C ARG A 169 0.63 -19.13 10.61
N PHE A 170 -0.14 -18.48 9.74
CA PHE A 170 -0.37 -17.03 9.84
C PHE A 170 -0.96 -16.70 11.21
N ILE A 171 -2.00 -17.41 11.65
CA ILE A 171 -2.69 -17.19 12.94
C ILE A 171 -1.74 -17.43 14.12
N GLU A 172 -0.97 -18.52 14.09
CA GLU A 172 0.03 -18.83 15.12
C GLU A 172 1.10 -17.73 15.21
N ASN A 173 1.68 -17.35 14.07
CA ASN A 173 2.69 -16.30 14.00
C ASN A 173 2.13 -14.92 14.36
N TRP A 174 0.86 -14.65 14.08
CA TRP A 174 0.19 -13.40 14.42
C TRP A 174 0.27 -13.11 15.92
N SER A 175 0.14 -14.13 16.76
CA SER A 175 0.27 -14.00 18.22
C SER A 175 1.64 -13.50 18.68
N ASN A 176 2.68 -13.69 17.86
CA ASN A 176 4.04 -13.24 18.10
C ASN A 176 4.34 -11.86 17.48
N VAL A 177 3.42 -11.29 16.71
CA VAL A 177 3.56 -9.94 16.14
C VAL A 177 3.26 -8.89 17.22
N PRO A 178 4.14 -7.89 17.46
CA PRO A 178 3.86 -6.84 18.43
C PRO A 178 2.55 -6.10 18.14
N ARG A 179 1.74 -5.83 19.17
CA ARG A 179 0.40 -5.21 19.04
C ARG A 179 0.34 -3.99 18.13
N GLY A 180 1.26 -3.03 18.29
CA GLY A 180 1.21 -1.84 17.43
C GLY A 180 1.68 -2.07 15.98
N ILE A 181 2.20 -3.25 15.65
CA ILE A 181 2.35 -3.71 14.26
C ILE A 181 1.05 -4.39 13.81
N GLN A 182 0.42 -5.22 14.66
CA GLN A 182 -0.90 -5.82 14.36
C GLN A 182 -1.92 -4.74 14.00
N GLU A 183 -2.04 -3.69 14.82
CA GLU A 183 -2.95 -2.55 14.58
C GLU A 183 -2.65 -1.81 13.25
N MET A 184 -1.40 -1.85 12.78
CA MET A 184 -0.96 -1.16 11.56
C MET A 184 -1.34 -1.90 10.29
N ILE A 185 -1.48 -3.22 10.36
CA ILE A 185 -1.64 -4.10 9.19
C ILE A 185 -3.10 -4.13 8.72
N ILE A 186 -3.27 -4.23 7.40
CA ILE A 186 -4.50 -4.63 6.71
C ILE A 186 -4.12 -5.71 5.68
N LEU A 187 -5.02 -6.66 5.43
CA LEU A 187 -4.74 -7.78 4.51
C LEU A 187 -5.31 -7.51 3.13
N GLU A 188 -4.75 -8.13 2.11
CA GLU A 188 -5.20 -8.03 0.72
C GLU A 188 -5.19 -9.39 0.04
N ASN A 189 -6.24 -9.70 -0.72
CA ASN A 189 -6.29 -10.88 -1.57
C ASN A 189 -5.27 -10.77 -2.71
N ASP A 190 -4.73 -11.89 -3.18
CA ASP A 190 -3.67 -11.90 -4.20
C ASP A 190 -4.07 -12.71 -5.45
N ASP A 191 -3.28 -12.58 -6.52
CA ASP A 191 -3.56 -13.11 -7.86
C ASP A 191 -3.05 -14.54 -8.12
N THR A 192 -2.53 -15.23 -7.10
CA THR A 192 -1.85 -16.53 -7.27
C THR A 192 -2.09 -17.54 -6.16
N THR A 193 -2.04 -17.10 -4.91
CA THR A 193 -1.97 -17.93 -3.72
C THR A 193 -3.29 -17.84 -2.97
N PHE A 194 -3.60 -16.73 -2.29
CA PHE A 194 -4.76 -16.63 -1.41
C PHE A 194 -5.90 -15.81 -2.03
N THR A 195 -7.08 -16.43 -2.11
CA THR A 195 -8.29 -15.82 -2.67
C THR A 195 -8.88 -14.80 -1.71
N LEU A 196 -9.92 -14.10 -2.16
CA LEU A 196 -10.70 -13.21 -1.29
C LEU A 196 -11.28 -13.96 -0.07
N GLU A 197 -11.88 -15.12 -0.29
CA GLU A 197 -12.53 -15.89 0.78
C GLU A 197 -11.56 -16.31 1.89
N GLU A 198 -10.37 -16.79 1.51
CA GLU A 198 -9.34 -17.19 2.45
C GLU A 198 -8.72 -16.00 3.18
N THR A 199 -8.60 -14.87 2.49
CA THR A 199 -8.15 -13.61 3.10
C THR A 199 -9.19 -13.08 4.08
N LEU A 200 -10.48 -13.17 3.75
CA LEU A 200 -11.60 -12.85 4.65
C LEU A 200 -11.62 -13.76 5.86
N TYR A 201 -11.39 -15.07 5.70
CA TYR A 201 -11.26 -15.99 6.83
C TYR A 201 -10.23 -15.51 7.85
N LEU A 202 -9.04 -15.05 7.40
CA LEU A 202 -8.05 -14.46 8.31
C LEU A 202 -8.49 -13.11 8.87
N GLY A 203 -9.00 -12.22 8.02
CA GLY A 203 -9.42 -10.88 8.42
C GLY A 203 -10.49 -10.92 9.50
N GLU A 204 -11.53 -11.74 9.32
CA GLU A 204 -12.61 -11.92 10.28
C GLU A 204 -12.12 -12.58 11.58
N LYS A 205 -11.25 -13.60 11.48
CA LYS A 205 -10.75 -14.33 12.65
C LYS A 205 -9.79 -13.52 13.50
N LEU A 206 -9.04 -12.60 12.90
CA LEU A 206 -8.01 -11.81 13.57
C LEU A 206 -8.39 -10.33 13.77
N ASP A 207 -9.60 -9.93 13.37
CA ASP A 207 -10.08 -8.55 13.37
C ASP A 207 -9.15 -7.61 12.57
N ILE A 208 -8.76 -8.06 11.37
CA ILE A 208 -7.91 -7.31 10.43
C ILE A 208 -8.76 -6.89 9.23
N PRO A 209 -8.82 -5.60 8.89
CA PRO A 209 -9.52 -5.16 7.69
C PRO A 209 -8.93 -5.77 6.42
N VAL A 210 -9.81 -6.15 5.50
CA VAL A 210 -9.43 -6.73 4.21
C VAL A 210 -9.61 -5.69 3.11
N VAL A 211 -8.51 -5.34 2.46
CA VAL A 211 -8.47 -4.58 1.21
C VAL A 211 -8.85 -5.52 0.08
N PHE A 212 -9.94 -5.21 -0.61
CA PHE A 212 -10.29 -5.93 -1.82
C PHE A 212 -9.47 -5.39 -3.00
N ASP A 213 -8.70 -6.25 -3.64
CA ASP A 213 -8.14 -6.00 -4.97
C ASP A 213 -8.97 -6.74 -6.02
N LEU A 214 -9.63 -5.95 -6.87
CA LEU A 214 -10.53 -6.45 -7.91
C LEU A 214 -9.78 -7.25 -8.97
N HIS A 215 -8.57 -6.83 -9.34
CA HIS A 215 -7.79 -7.47 -10.40
C HIS A 215 -7.19 -8.79 -9.94
N HIS A 216 -6.68 -8.83 -8.71
CA HIS A 216 -6.25 -10.07 -8.08
C HIS A 216 -7.39 -11.09 -8.02
N HIS A 217 -8.59 -10.67 -7.63
CA HIS A 217 -9.74 -11.55 -7.62
C HIS A 217 -10.08 -12.08 -9.03
N MET A 218 -10.05 -11.23 -10.07
CA MET A 218 -10.26 -11.70 -11.46
C MET A 218 -9.25 -12.77 -11.88
N MET A 219 -8.03 -12.77 -11.34
CA MET A 219 -6.97 -13.73 -11.66
C MET A 219 -6.98 -14.98 -10.76
N ASN A 220 -7.50 -14.86 -9.53
CA ASN A 220 -7.48 -15.89 -8.51
C ASN A 220 -8.76 -15.86 -7.68
N ASN A 221 -9.74 -16.64 -8.13
CA ASN A 221 -11.00 -16.85 -7.47
C ASN A 221 -11.44 -18.31 -7.65
N GLU A 222 -12.25 -18.80 -6.71
CA GLU A 222 -12.97 -20.06 -6.85
C GLU A 222 -14.38 -19.86 -7.41
N GLN A 223 -14.93 -18.65 -7.21
CA GLN A 223 -16.22 -18.21 -7.71
C GLN A 223 -16.06 -16.88 -8.42
N GLU A 224 -16.68 -16.74 -9.60
CA GLU A 224 -16.54 -15.54 -10.43
C GLU A 224 -17.20 -14.30 -9.80
N ASP A 225 -18.23 -14.50 -8.96
CA ASP A 225 -18.97 -13.40 -8.34
C ASP A 225 -18.45 -13.03 -6.94
N TRP A 226 -17.55 -12.04 -6.89
CA TRP A 226 -17.07 -11.42 -5.64
C TRP A 226 -18.15 -10.72 -4.80
N TYR A 227 -19.34 -10.42 -5.37
CA TYR A 227 -20.32 -9.57 -4.72
C TYR A 227 -20.92 -10.19 -3.46
N GLU A 228 -21.00 -11.51 -3.39
CA GLU A 228 -21.48 -12.22 -2.19
C GLU A 228 -20.54 -11.98 -0.99
N ASP A 229 -19.23 -11.85 -1.24
CA ASP A 229 -18.22 -11.56 -0.23
C ASP A 229 -18.09 -10.06 0.10
N TRP A 230 -18.66 -9.16 -0.71
CA TRP A 230 -18.50 -7.72 -0.50
C TRP A 230 -19.01 -7.25 0.87
N ALA A 231 -20.12 -7.81 1.35
CA ALA A 231 -20.64 -7.48 2.68
C ALA A 231 -19.66 -7.87 3.79
N ARG A 232 -18.96 -9.01 3.62
CA ARG A 232 -17.91 -9.47 4.54
C ARG A 232 -16.72 -8.52 4.53
N VAL A 233 -16.27 -8.11 3.33
CA VAL A 233 -15.23 -7.06 3.19
C VAL A 233 -15.62 -5.84 3.99
N VAL A 234 -16.79 -5.25 3.75
CA VAL A 234 -17.26 -4.05 4.47
C VAL A 234 -17.30 -4.26 5.99
N HIS A 235 -17.74 -5.43 6.45
CA HIS A 235 -17.80 -5.76 7.88
C HIS A 235 -16.42 -5.72 8.55
N THR A 236 -15.36 -6.20 7.87
CA THR A 236 -13.98 -6.11 8.41
C THR A 236 -13.48 -4.66 8.63
N TRP A 237 -14.17 -3.65 8.09
CA TRP A 237 -13.86 -2.23 8.25
C TRP A 237 -14.76 -1.52 9.25
N GLU A 238 -15.75 -2.17 9.87
CA GLU A 238 -16.79 -1.47 10.66
C GLU A 238 -16.23 -0.66 11.85
N THR A 239 -15.13 -1.13 12.44
CA THR A 239 -14.43 -0.47 13.57
C THR A 239 -13.24 0.39 13.11
N SER A 240 -13.05 0.52 11.79
CA SER A 240 -11.99 1.34 11.20
C SER A 240 -12.28 2.82 11.40
N LEU A 241 -11.22 3.57 11.66
CA LEU A 241 -11.26 5.04 11.67
C LEU A 241 -11.10 5.63 10.25
N LEU A 242 -10.79 4.78 9.27
CA LEU A 242 -10.58 5.17 7.89
C LEU A 242 -11.71 4.61 7.03
N PRO A 243 -12.06 5.29 5.92
CA PRO A 243 -12.95 4.72 4.92
C PRO A 243 -12.42 3.38 4.40
N VAL A 244 -13.33 2.54 3.89
CA VAL A 244 -12.96 1.28 3.22
C VAL A 244 -11.92 1.58 2.14
N LYS A 245 -10.85 0.79 2.13
CA LYS A 245 -9.82 0.85 1.10
C LYS A 245 -9.98 -0.32 0.15
N MET A 246 -9.79 -0.04 -1.14
CA MET A 246 -9.66 -1.06 -2.18
C MET A 246 -8.48 -0.76 -3.09
N HIS A 247 -8.02 -1.75 -3.83
CA HIS A 247 -7.07 -1.59 -4.92
C HIS A 247 -7.76 -1.83 -6.26
N ILE A 248 -7.35 -1.05 -7.26
CA ILE A 248 -7.82 -1.20 -8.64
C ILE A 248 -6.63 -1.21 -9.59
N SER A 249 -6.62 -2.19 -10.48
CA SER A 249 -5.75 -2.26 -11.63
C SER A 249 -6.53 -2.85 -12.81
N SER A 250 -5.87 -3.02 -13.95
CA SER A 250 -6.48 -3.65 -15.12
C SER A 250 -5.46 -4.59 -15.77
N PRO A 251 -5.90 -5.69 -16.39
CA PRO A 251 -5.00 -6.64 -17.03
C PRO A 251 -4.25 -5.98 -18.16
N ARG A 252 -2.93 -6.20 -18.22
CA ARG A 252 -2.14 -5.84 -19.39
C ARG A 252 -2.57 -6.69 -20.58
N GLU A 253 -2.75 -6.06 -21.74
CA GLU A 253 -3.00 -6.77 -22.98
C GLU A 253 -1.86 -7.76 -23.31
N GLY A 254 -2.23 -8.97 -23.76
CA GLY A 254 -1.28 -9.98 -24.22
C GLY A 254 -1.19 -11.21 -23.33
N LYS A 255 0.03 -11.76 -23.18
CA LYS A 255 0.25 -13.12 -22.65
C LYS A 255 0.24 -13.25 -21.12
N ASP A 256 0.26 -12.12 -20.42
CA ASP A 256 0.39 -12.09 -18.97
C ASP A 256 -0.63 -11.11 -18.38
N PRO A 257 -1.89 -11.58 -18.19
CA PRO A 257 -2.99 -10.75 -17.73
C PRO A 257 -2.86 -10.37 -16.25
N ARG A 258 -2.00 -11.05 -15.47
CA ARG A 258 -1.71 -10.70 -14.08
C ARG A 258 -0.97 -9.36 -13.98
N ALA A 259 -0.08 -9.08 -14.92
CA ALA A 259 0.63 -7.80 -14.94
C ALA A 259 -0.33 -6.61 -15.14
N HIS A 260 -0.08 -5.53 -14.40
CA HIS A 260 -0.88 -4.32 -14.49
C HIS A 260 -0.68 -3.59 -15.83
N ALA A 261 -1.79 -3.10 -16.38
CA ALA A 261 -1.83 -2.22 -17.53
C ALA A 261 -1.25 -0.82 -17.23
N ASP A 262 -1.12 -0.03 -18.29
CA ASP A 262 -0.71 1.36 -18.19
C ASP A 262 -1.80 2.24 -17.59
N TYR A 263 -3.08 1.94 -17.89
CA TYR A 263 -4.27 2.68 -17.50
C TYR A 263 -5.34 1.76 -16.91
N ILE A 264 -6.33 2.34 -16.23
CA ILE A 264 -7.51 1.63 -15.70
C ILE A 264 -8.60 1.54 -16.76
N ASN A 265 -9.22 0.37 -16.90
CA ASN A 265 -10.44 0.20 -17.67
C ASN A 265 -11.63 0.82 -16.90
N VAL A 266 -12.15 1.94 -17.41
CA VAL A 266 -13.24 2.70 -16.78
C VAL A 266 -14.55 1.89 -16.67
N ASP A 267 -14.89 1.09 -17.67
CA ASP A 267 -16.13 0.31 -17.68
C ASP A 267 -16.13 -0.80 -16.63
N ALA A 268 -15.00 -1.49 -16.48
CA ALA A 268 -14.81 -2.50 -15.45
C ALA A 268 -14.91 -1.89 -14.04
N PHE A 269 -14.27 -0.74 -13.83
CA PHE A 269 -14.32 -0.04 -12.55
C PHE A 269 -15.72 0.49 -12.22
N LEU A 270 -16.43 1.09 -13.18
CA LEU A 270 -17.81 1.54 -12.99
C LEU A 270 -18.76 0.39 -12.72
N SER A 271 -18.58 -0.75 -13.41
CA SER A 271 -19.39 -1.94 -13.16
C SER A 271 -19.25 -2.42 -11.73
N PHE A 272 -18.03 -2.40 -11.19
CA PHE A 272 -17.80 -2.65 -9.75
C PHE A 272 -18.51 -1.61 -8.87
N LEU A 273 -18.29 -0.31 -9.10
CA LEU A 273 -18.84 0.76 -8.27
C LEU A 273 -20.38 0.77 -8.25
N ARG A 274 -21.02 0.47 -9.39
CA ARG A 274 -22.48 0.37 -9.51
C ARG A 274 -23.03 -0.76 -8.66
N ARG A 275 -22.35 -1.91 -8.60
CA ARG A 275 -22.78 -3.05 -7.78
C ARG A 275 -22.68 -2.74 -6.29
N ILE A 276 -21.59 -2.11 -5.84
CA ILE A 276 -21.41 -1.80 -4.41
C ILE A 276 -22.09 -0.51 -3.94
N LYS A 277 -22.71 0.24 -4.84
CA LYS A 277 -23.27 1.56 -4.55
C LYS A 277 -24.23 1.49 -3.36
N GLY A 278 -23.97 2.33 -2.35
CA GLY A 278 -24.81 2.44 -1.15
C GLY A 278 -24.45 1.47 -0.03
N SER A 279 -23.50 0.55 -0.25
CA SER A 279 -22.98 -0.33 0.82
C SER A 279 -22.13 0.43 1.85
N VAL A 280 -21.45 1.50 1.43
CA VAL A 280 -20.64 2.37 2.27
C VAL A 280 -20.83 3.83 1.89
N PRO A 281 -20.64 4.79 2.82
CA PRO A 281 -20.72 6.21 2.50
C PRO A 281 -19.55 6.66 1.60
N GLN A 282 -18.37 6.07 1.81
CA GLN A 282 -17.13 6.42 1.12
C GLN A 282 -16.24 5.20 0.91
N ILE A 283 -15.56 5.15 -0.24
CA ILE A 283 -14.48 4.21 -0.55
C ILE A 283 -13.25 4.97 -1.08
N ASP A 284 -12.06 4.54 -0.66
CA ASP A 284 -10.79 5.05 -1.15
C ASP A 284 -10.11 3.98 -2.03
N CYS A 285 -9.95 4.29 -3.32
CA CYS A 285 -9.42 3.37 -4.32
C CYS A 285 -7.98 3.72 -4.65
N MET A 286 -7.05 2.82 -4.37
CA MET A 286 -5.65 2.96 -4.77
C MET A 286 -5.46 2.40 -6.18
N ILE A 287 -5.03 3.26 -7.10
CA ILE A 287 -4.71 2.88 -8.48
C ILE A 287 -3.32 2.24 -8.53
N GLU A 288 -3.28 0.99 -8.99
CA GLU A 288 -2.07 0.24 -9.22
C GLU A 288 -1.81 0.07 -10.73
N ALA A 289 -1.49 1.16 -11.41
CA ALA A 289 -1.17 1.16 -12.83
C ALA A 289 0.28 1.59 -13.09
N LYS A 290 0.83 1.25 -14.27
CA LYS A 290 2.22 1.63 -14.62
C LYS A 290 2.40 3.13 -14.81
N MET A 291 1.40 3.83 -15.34
CA MET A 291 1.45 5.28 -15.57
C MET A 291 1.14 6.12 -14.34
N LYS A 292 0.94 5.48 -13.17
CA LYS A 292 0.83 6.16 -11.87
C LYS A 292 -0.26 7.24 -11.84
N ASP A 293 0.10 8.47 -11.49
CA ASP A 293 -0.78 9.64 -11.46
C ASP A 293 -1.39 9.95 -12.83
N GLU A 294 -0.72 9.68 -13.95
CA GLU A 294 -1.33 9.85 -15.27
C GLU A 294 -2.49 8.86 -15.49
N SER A 295 -2.41 7.65 -14.92
CA SER A 295 -3.55 6.73 -14.94
C SER A 295 -4.73 7.25 -14.13
N LEU A 296 -4.49 7.97 -13.03
CA LEU A 296 -5.54 8.63 -12.25
C LEU A 296 -6.16 9.76 -13.06
N PHE A 297 -5.34 10.62 -13.67
CA PHE A 297 -5.83 11.74 -14.48
C PHE A 297 -6.63 11.27 -15.70
N GLN A 298 -6.18 10.22 -16.38
CA GLN A 298 -6.95 9.61 -17.47
C GLN A 298 -8.28 9.07 -16.97
N LEU A 299 -8.28 8.30 -15.88
CA LEU A 299 -9.51 7.75 -15.32
C LEU A 299 -10.51 8.86 -14.93
N MET A 300 -10.04 9.97 -14.35
CA MET A 300 -10.91 11.11 -14.02
C MET A 300 -11.49 11.80 -15.26
N ARG A 301 -10.74 11.87 -16.37
CA ARG A 301 -11.27 12.36 -17.66
C ARG A 301 -12.37 11.42 -18.17
N ASP A 302 -12.10 10.11 -18.20
CA ASP A 302 -13.06 9.11 -18.70
C ASP A 302 -14.33 9.06 -17.86
N LEU A 303 -14.20 9.19 -16.53
CA LEU A 303 -15.33 9.25 -15.60
C LEU A 303 -16.18 10.51 -15.75
N SER A 304 -15.59 11.64 -16.16
CA SER A 304 -16.32 12.89 -16.36
C SER A 304 -17.32 12.84 -17.52
N GLU A 305 -17.17 11.87 -18.43
CA GLU A 305 -18.07 11.64 -19.56
C GLU A 305 -19.27 10.74 -19.19
N GLN A 306 -19.33 10.23 -17.97
CA GLN A 306 -20.31 9.24 -17.52
C GLN A 306 -21.50 9.89 -16.83
N VAL A 307 -22.72 9.53 -17.25
CA VAL A 307 -23.97 10.17 -16.81
C VAL A 307 -24.25 9.97 -15.32
N ASP A 308 -23.84 8.82 -14.77
CA ASP A 308 -24.04 8.42 -13.38
C ASP A 308 -22.87 8.82 -12.46
N VAL A 309 -21.95 9.65 -12.94
CA VAL A 309 -20.84 10.18 -12.16
C VAL A 309 -21.01 11.68 -11.92
N GLU A 310 -20.71 12.13 -10.71
CA GLU A 310 -20.62 13.55 -10.34
C GLU A 310 -19.22 13.86 -9.84
N ILE A 311 -18.42 14.55 -10.66
CA ILE A 311 -17.06 14.96 -10.29
C ILE A 311 -17.12 16.01 -9.18
N ILE A 312 -16.32 15.82 -8.13
CA ILE A 312 -16.20 16.75 -7.01
C ILE A 312 -14.95 17.61 -7.18
N ASP A 313 -13.80 16.97 -7.44
CA ASP A 313 -12.51 17.61 -7.62
C ASP A 313 -11.59 16.75 -8.51
N GLY A 314 -10.29 17.06 -8.57
CA GLY A 314 -9.32 16.39 -9.42
C GLY A 314 -9.09 14.89 -9.14
N ALA A 315 -9.57 14.35 -8.02
CA ALA A 315 -9.35 12.95 -7.66
C ALA A 315 -10.53 12.30 -6.93
N SER A 316 -11.70 12.92 -6.89
CA SER A 316 -12.89 12.39 -6.22
C SER A 316 -14.19 12.70 -6.94
N PHE A 317 -15.16 11.82 -6.74
CA PHE A 317 -16.46 11.89 -7.39
C PHE A 317 -17.53 11.12 -6.58
N TYR A 318 -18.80 11.43 -6.81
CA TYR A 318 -19.91 10.60 -6.39
C TYR A 318 -20.36 9.68 -7.52
N ILE A 319 -20.67 8.44 -7.19
CA ILE A 319 -21.51 7.57 -8.02
C ILE A 319 -22.99 7.83 -7.65
N LYS A 320 -23.77 8.31 -8.64
CA LYS A 320 -25.17 8.74 -8.51
C LYS A 320 -26.13 7.59 -8.40
#